data_AF-A0A1G9E2L9-F1
#
_entry.id   AF-A0A1G9E2L9-F1
#
_cell.length_a   1.000
_cell.length_b   1.000
_cell.length_c   1.000
_cell.angle_alpha   90.00
_cell.angle_beta   90.00
_cell.angle_gamma   90.00
#
_symmetry.space_group_name_H-M   'P 1'
#
loop_
_entity.id
_entity.type
_entity.pdbx_description
1 polymer ?
#
loop_
_entity_poly.entity_id
_entity_poly.type
_entity_poly.pdbx_seq_one_letter_code
_entity_poly.pdbx_strand_id
1 'polypeptide(L)'
;MRGVGGGEHADRLLAAARSYWGESPSGDRCVVAEAYDDDLRVVVRTLLIAKAICGMVSARLVVLASPEWLPLAEAFGAAPDGRPEVPPAALVTSRADRAVHREVPVVLVHGTGTLKAYALFPDQGPCSLQEELPARIGAFFERHVWPQRHAIRPSAERVAWRAKSGYQIRTETERRQLRHYGCNRLGIDADRPTIAVFGHTPARDEELFGTAAEFAAADDSANWLFLDPVPVGRNPWIRHVTGALSPNVLWSVADVAVTFGDSDLPAFGIPVIQAGWSEGGACGATHVPRAPADLRSLLREAIARHAKGESILGPEQRERARLWLWLRACGADVPSQLLPHWEHGDDYARTFTVNLRHAERDGDPLYAAVARMWERREPLLTRFDFHDPAGLATTLTPSRSMR
;
A
#
# COMPACT_ATOMS: atom_id res chain seq x y z
N MET A 1 -2.96 -5.65 -23.15
CA MET A 1 -4.41 -5.51 -22.95
C MET A 1 -5.01 -4.83 -24.17
N ARG A 2 -6.07 -5.38 -24.76
CA ARG A 2 -6.83 -4.71 -25.83
C ARG A 2 -7.69 -3.63 -25.18
N GLY A 3 -7.63 -2.40 -25.71
CA GLY A 3 -8.43 -1.28 -25.22
C GLY A 3 -9.91 -1.60 -25.15
N VAL A 4 -10.63 -0.91 -24.26
CA VAL A 4 -12.10 -0.94 -24.18
C VAL A 4 -12.64 -0.28 -25.45
N GLY A 5 -12.75 -1.11 -26.49
CA GLY A 5 -13.16 -0.70 -27.83
C GLY A 5 -13.11 -1.82 -28.88
N GLY A 6 -12.68 -3.04 -28.52
CA GLY A 6 -12.58 -4.15 -29.46
C GLY A 6 -12.98 -5.50 -28.86
N GLY A 7 -14.28 -5.72 -28.62
CA GLY A 7 -14.81 -7.06 -28.32
C GLY A 7 -16.14 -7.05 -27.57
N GLU A 8 -16.89 -8.15 -27.73
CA GLU A 8 -18.23 -8.39 -27.16
C GLU A 8 -18.30 -8.18 -25.62
N HIS A 9 -17.20 -8.38 -24.91
CA HIS A 9 -17.13 -8.15 -23.45
C HIS A 9 -17.15 -6.67 -23.07
N ALA A 10 -16.58 -5.78 -23.88
CA ALA A 10 -16.58 -4.34 -23.62
C ALA A 10 -18.00 -3.76 -23.76
N ASP A 11 -18.72 -4.13 -24.82
CA ASP A 11 -20.09 -3.65 -25.05
C ASP A 11 -21.05 -4.12 -23.94
N ARG A 12 -20.93 -5.39 -23.53
CA ARG A 12 -21.71 -5.95 -22.41
C ARG A 12 -21.43 -5.23 -21.09
N LEU A 13 -20.17 -4.86 -20.84
CA LEU A 13 -19.78 -4.09 -19.66
C LEU A 13 -20.39 -2.69 -19.70
N LEU A 14 -20.26 -1.97 -20.81
CA LEU A 14 -20.80 -0.61 -20.95
C LEU A 14 -22.33 -0.59 -20.81
N ALA A 15 -23.02 -1.59 -21.37
CA ALA A 15 -24.47 -1.75 -21.21
C ALA A 15 -24.87 -2.00 -19.75
N ALA A 16 -24.13 -2.86 -19.03
CA ALA A 16 -24.38 -3.13 -17.61
C ALA A 16 -24.11 -1.88 -16.75
N ALA A 17 -23.01 -1.18 -17.00
CA ALA A 17 -22.65 0.06 -16.31
C ALA A 17 -23.72 1.16 -16.48
N ARG A 18 -24.16 1.40 -17.72
CA ARG A 18 -25.25 2.35 -18.01
C ARG A 18 -26.55 1.99 -17.30
N SER A 19 -26.90 0.71 -17.28
CA SER A 19 -28.12 0.24 -16.61
C SER A 19 -28.05 0.40 -15.10
N TYR A 20 -26.87 0.15 -14.51
CA TYR A 20 -26.67 0.21 -13.06
C TYR A 20 -26.62 1.65 -12.54
N TRP A 21 -25.81 2.51 -13.17
CA TRP A 21 -25.60 3.88 -12.68
C TRP A 21 -26.56 4.91 -13.28
N GLY A 22 -27.04 4.71 -14.51
CA GLY A 22 -27.96 5.61 -15.19
C GLY A 22 -27.45 7.06 -15.29
N GLU A 23 -28.38 8.01 -15.34
CA GLU A 23 -28.06 9.44 -15.28
C GLU A 23 -27.52 9.84 -13.90
N SER A 24 -26.50 10.71 -13.89
CA SER A 24 -25.82 11.15 -12.68
C SER A 24 -26.52 12.35 -12.01
N PRO A 25 -26.27 12.57 -10.71
CA PRO A 25 -26.71 13.77 -10.02
C PRO A 25 -26.26 15.03 -10.77
N SER A 26 -27.19 15.96 -10.98
CA SER A 26 -26.91 17.31 -11.44
C SER A 26 -26.59 18.20 -10.25
N GLY A 27 -25.64 19.12 -10.43
CA GLY A 27 -25.25 20.08 -9.40
C GLY A 27 -24.13 21.00 -9.87
N ASP A 28 -24.04 22.17 -9.25
CA ASP A 28 -23.07 23.21 -9.64
C ASP A 28 -21.63 22.84 -9.25
N ARG A 29 -21.46 21.96 -8.26
CA ARG A 29 -20.15 21.43 -7.83
C ARG A 29 -19.74 20.24 -8.69
N CYS A 30 -18.44 20.00 -8.81
CA CYS A 30 -17.91 18.82 -9.49
C CYS A 30 -16.90 18.03 -8.65
N VAL A 31 -16.84 16.72 -8.87
CA VAL A 31 -15.74 15.85 -8.45
C VAL A 31 -14.99 15.44 -9.71
N VAL A 32 -13.67 15.59 -9.70
CA VAL A 32 -12.81 15.23 -10.83
C VAL A 32 -12.21 13.86 -10.60
N ALA A 33 -12.33 12.97 -11.57
CA ALA A 33 -11.67 11.65 -11.59
C ALA A 33 -10.62 11.59 -12.71
N GLU A 34 -9.37 11.23 -12.36
CA GLU A 34 -8.30 11.00 -13.32
C GLU A 34 -8.21 9.51 -13.68
N ALA A 35 -8.72 9.14 -14.85
CA ALA A 35 -8.75 7.79 -15.38
C ALA A 35 -7.79 7.65 -16.57
N TYR A 36 -6.50 7.88 -16.31
CA TYR A 36 -5.44 7.77 -17.30
C TYR A 36 -4.71 6.41 -17.27
N ASP A 37 -5.14 5.49 -16.41
CA ASP A 37 -4.49 4.19 -16.24
C ASP A 37 -4.80 3.24 -17.40
N ASP A 38 -3.83 2.41 -17.80
CA ASP A 38 -4.04 1.43 -18.87
C ASP A 38 -4.81 0.19 -18.37
N ASP A 39 -4.92 0.02 -17.05
CA ASP A 39 -5.60 -1.09 -16.42
C ASP A 39 -7.05 -0.71 -16.04
N LEU A 40 -8.02 -1.40 -16.67
CA LEU A 40 -9.45 -1.29 -16.38
C LEU A 40 -9.73 -1.37 -14.87
N ARG A 41 -9.00 -2.22 -14.14
CA ARG A 41 -9.16 -2.42 -12.69
C ARG A 41 -8.92 -1.15 -11.92
N VAL A 42 -7.92 -0.36 -12.31
CA VAL A 42 -7.62 0.92 -11.68
C VAL A 42 -8.70 1.94 -12.04
N VAL A 43 -9.04 2.04 -13.33
CA VAL A 43 -10.03 2.99 -13.84
C VAL A 43 -11.39 2.82 -13.14
N VAL A 44 -11.92 1.60 -13.04
CA VAL A 44 -13.24 1.40 -12.42
C VAL A 44 -13.26 1.72 -10.93
N ARG A 45 -12.14 1.51 -10.21
CA ARG A 45 -12.02 1.85 -8.78
C ARG A 45 -12.01 3.36 -8.59
N THR A 46 -11.26 4.08 -9.43
CA THR A 46 -11.22 5.54 -9.45
C THR A 46 -12.60 6.13 -9.73
N LEU A 47 -13.28 5.64 -10.77
CA LEU A 47 -14.62 6.12 -11.13
C LEU A 47 -15.66 5.81 -10.05
N LEU A 48 -15.58 4.62 -9.41
CA LEU A 48 -16.53 4.23 -8.37
C LEU A 48 -16.39 5.08 -7.10
N ILE A 49 -15.16 5.34 -6.65
CA ILE A 49 -14.92 6.24 -5.52
C ILE A 49 -15.38 7.66 -5.87
N ALA A 50 -15.05 8.17 -7.05
CA ALA A 50 -15.48 9.50 -7.47
C ALA A 50 -17.00 9.62 -7.49
N LYS A 51 -17.70 8.63 -8.03
CA LYS A 51 -19.17 8.60 -8.05
C LYS A 51 -19.78 8.50 -6.65
N ALA A 52 -19.18 7.74 -5.74
CA ALA A 52 -19.60 7.70 -4.34
C ALA A 52 -19.48 9.08 -3.69
N ILE A 53 -18.38 9.80 -3.95
CA ILE A 53 -18.19 11.17 -3.46
C ILE A 53 -19.19 12.15 -4.09
N CYS A 54 -19.46 12.05 -5.39
CA CYS A 54 -20.50 12.84 -6.06
C CYS A 54 -21.85 12.77 -5.34
N GLY A 55 -22.28 11.58 -4.92
CA GLY A 55 -23.52 11.39 -4.18
C GLY A 55 -23.54 12.13 -2.84
N MET A 56 -22.44 12.04 -2.08
CA MET A 56 -22.34 12.68 -0.76
C MET A 56 -22.31 14.20 -0.81
N VAL A 57 -21.60 14.77 -1.81
CA VAL A 57 -21.47 16.23 -1.93
C VAL A 57 -22.44 16.83 -2.94
N SER A 58 -23.39 16.06 -3.48
CA SER A 58 -24.33 16.50 -4.51
C SER A 58 -23.60 17.22 -5.66
N ALA A 59 -22.61 16.56 -6.24
CA ALA A 59 -21.76 17.09 -7.30
C ALA A 59 -21.87 16.24 -8.58
N ARG A 60 -21.62 16.87 -9.72
CA ARG A 60 -21.48 16.15 -11.00
C ARG A 60 -20.11 15.49 -11.10
N LEU A 61 -20.04 14.35 -11.79
CA LEU A 61 -18.78 13.66 -12.08
C LEU A 61 -18.14 14.27 -13.34
N VAL A 62 -16.89 14.73 -13.23
CA VAL A 62 -16.05 15.13 -14.37
C VAL A 62 -14.90 14.14 -14.47
N VAL A 63 -14.68 13.57 -15.66
CA VAL A 63 -13.64 12.56 -15.86
C VAL A 63 -12.60 13.06 -16.84
N LEU A 64 -11.35 13.05 -16.40
CA LEU A 64 -10.17 13.29 -17.21
C LEU A 64 -9.56 11.94 -17.56
N ALA A 65 -9.68 11.50 -18.82
CA ALA A 65 -9.27 10.15 -19.21
C ALA A 65 -8.67 10.08 -20.62
N SER A 66 -7.96 8.98 -20.87
CA SER A 66 -7.57 8.60 -22.23
C SER A 66 -8.82 8.27 -23.07
N PRO A 67 -8.80 8.46 -24.41
CA PRO A 67 -9.96 8.26 -25.27
C PRO A 67 -10.65 6.90 -25.12
N GLU A 68 -9.90 5.83 -24.86
CA GLU A 68 -10.45 4.48 -24.68
C GLU A 68 -11.35 4.33 -23.44
N TRP A 69 -11.23 5.22 -22.45
CA TRP A 69 -12.02 5.17 -21.22
C TRP A 69 -13.22 6.09 -21.24
N LEU A 70 -13.36 6.98 -22.23
CA LEU A 70 -14.49 7.91 -22.35
C LEU A 70 -15.85 7.18 -22.37
N PRO A 71 -16.06 6.08 -23.12
CA PRO A 71 -17.35 5.37 -23.10
C PRO A 71 -17.69 4.81 -21.71
N LEU A 72 -16.68 4.40 -20.95
CA LEU A 72 -16.87 3.91 -19.59
C LEU A 72 -17.17 5.07 -18.63
N ALA A 73 -16.48 6.21 -18.77
CA ALA A 73 -16.76 7.41 -18.01
C ALA A 73 -18.21 7.89 -18.23
N GLU A 74 -18.67 7.92 -19.48
CA GLU A 74 -20.06 8.21 -19.84
C GLU A 74 -21.04 7.19 -19.22
N ALA A 75 -20.69 5.91 -19.20
CA ALA A 75 -21.51 4.87 -18.57
C ALA A 75 -21.58 5.02 -17.03
N PHE A 76 -20.58 5.63 -16.41
CA PHE A 76 -20.62 6.08 -15.01
C PHE A 76 -21.38 7.40 -14.83
N GLY A 77 -21.86 8.02 -15.91
CA GLY A 77 -22.59 9.28 -15.93
C GLY A 77 -21.68 10.50 -15.75
N ALA A 78 -20.48 10.47 -16.34
CA ALA A 78 -19.62 11.65 -16.42
C ALA A 78 -20.26 12.75 -17.29
N ALA A 79 -20.04 14.01 -16.94
CA ALA A 79 -20.46 15.14 -17.76
C ALA A 79 -19.67 15.17 -19.09
N PRO A 80 -20.31 15.51 -20.22
CA PRO A 80 -19.68 15.51 -21.54
C PRO A 80 -18.58 16.58 -21.68
N ASP A 81 -18.67 17.69 -20.96
CA ASP A 81 -17.66 18.76 -20.96
C ASP A 81 -16.57 18.48 -19.92
N GLY A 82 -15.48 17.88 -20.39
CA GLY A 82 -14.41 17.30 -19.58
C GLY A 82 -13.47 18.27 -18.87
N ARG A 83 -13.85 19.53 -18.60
CA ARG A 83 -13.06 20.43 -17.75
C ARG A 83 -13.92 21.08 -16.67
N PRO A 84 -13.45 21.09 -15.42
CA PRO A 84 -14.14 21.78 -14.34
C PRO A 84 -14.06 23.30 -14.58
N GLU A 85 -15.22 23.96 -14.61
CA GLU A 85 -15.32 25.43 -14.71
C GLU A 85 -15.13 26.13 -13.36
N VAL A 86 -15.32 25.38 -12.27
CA VAL A 86 -15.15 25.81 -10.88
C VAL A 86 -14.16 24.89 -10.17
N PRO A 87 -13.46 25.35 -9.10
CA PRO A 87 -12.62 24.48 -8.31
C PRO A 87 -13.36 23.21 -7.87
N PRO A 88 -12.79 22.02 -8.10
CA PRO A 88 -13.49 20.78 -7.81
C PRO A 88 -13.64 20.58 -6.29
N ALA A 89 -14.75 19.97 -5.89
CA ALA A 89 -14.98 19.57 -4.50
C ALA A 89 -14.03 18.45 -4.06
N ALA A 90 -13.52 17.66 -5.00
CA ALA A 90 -12.51 16.62 -4.77
C ALA A 90 -11.79 16.26 -6.08
N LEU A 91 -10.55 15.79 -5.95
CA LEU A 91 -9.82 15.06 -6.97
C LEU A 91 -9.69 13.60 -6.56
N VAL A 92 -10.06 12.67 -7.45
CA VAL A 92 -9.89 11.23 -7.27
C VAL A 92 -8.94 10.72 -8.35
N THR A 93 -7.85 10.08 -7.96
CA THR A 93 -6.78 9.73 -8.89
C THR A 93 -6.05 8.48 -8.42
N SER A 94 -5.42 7.75 -9.34
CA SER A 94 -4.46 6.68 -9.02
C SER A 94 -3.00 7.13 -9.19
N ARG A 95 -2.76 8.36 -9.67
CA ARG A 95 -1.45 8.85 -10.13
C ARG A 95 -0.98 10.13 -9.44
N ALA A 96 -1.48 10.42 -8.24
CA ALA A 96 -1.16 11.67 -7.58
C ALA A 96 0.36 11.87 -7.45
N ASP A 97 0.87 12.97 -8.03
CA ASP A 97 2.20 13.45 -7.71
C ASP A 97 2.25 13.80 -6.23
N ARG A 98 3.14 13.12 -5.50
CA ARG A 98 3.19 13.16 -4.05
C ARG A 98 3.73 14.48 -3.52
N ALA A 99 4.53 15.19 -4.32
CA ALA A 99 5.16 16.45 -3.94
C ALA A 99 4.26 17.68 -4.17
N VAL A 100 3.18 17.53 -4.93
CA VAL A 100 2.31 18.66 -5.30
C VAL A 100 1.36 18.99 -4.17
N HIS A 101 1.39 20.24 -3.69
CA HIS A 101 0.39 20.77 -2.76
C HIS A 101 -0.97 20.89 -3.43
N ARG A 102 -2.03 20.55 -2.69
CA ARG A 102 -3.41 20.51 -3.20
C ARG A 102 -4.33 21.34 -2.31
N GLU A 103 -5.11 22.21 -2.92
CA GLU A 103 -6.10 23.06 -2.23
C GLU A 103 -7.48 22.40 -2.11
N VAL A 104 -7.64 21.22 -2.72
CA VAL A 104 -8.88 20.44 -2.72
C VAL A 104 -8.62 19.06 -2.12
N PRO A 105 -9.63 18.40 -1.53
CA PRO A 105 -9.50 17.02 -1.09
C PRO A 105 -9.00 16.11 -2.22
N VAL A 106 -8.02 15.28 -1.91
CA VAL A 106 -7.48 14.28 -2.85
C VAL A 106 -7.71 12.89 -2.31
N VAL A 107 -8.34 12.03 -3.11
CA VAL A 107 -8.47 10.61 -2.83
C VAL A 107 -7.59 9.83 -3.80
N LEU A 108 -6.48 9.30 -3.27
CA LEU A 108 -5.57 8.43 -3.99
C LEU A 108 -6.09 7.00 -3.94
N VAL A 109 -6.57 6.49 -5.06
CA VAL A 109 -7.02 5.12 -5.23
C VAL A 109 -5.82 4.24 -5.48
N HIS A 110 -5.67 3.18 -4.68
CA HIS A 110 -4.51 2.30 -4.72
C HIS A 110 -4.90 0.82 -4.66
N GLY A 111 -3.96 -0.04 -5.05
CA GLY A 111 -3.82 -1.34 -4.44
C GLY A 111 -4.10 -2.56 -5.32
N THR A 112 -3.58 -3.67 -4.83
CA THR A 112 -3.93 -5.04 -5.17
C THR A 112 -4.88 -5.56 -4.06
N GLY A 113 -6.11 -5.89 -4.43
CA GLY A 113 -7.20 -6.15 -3.48
C GLY A 113 -8.58 -5.94 -4.10
N THR A 114 -9.59 -5.66 -3.28
CA THR A 114 -10.89 -5.18 -3.77
C THR A 114 -10.89 -3.67 -3.92
N LEU A 115 -10.76 -2.89 -2.85
CA LEU A 115 -10.73 -1.42 -2.91
C LEU A 115 -9.91 -0.85 -1.76
N LYS A 116 -8.86 -0.10 -2.09
CA LYS A 116 -8.06 0.67 -1.13
C LYS A 116 -7.96 2.10 -1.63
N ALA A 117 -8.03 3.04 -0.70
CA ALA A 117 -7.83 4.44 -1.00
C ALA A 117 -7.27 5.19 0.20
N TYR A 118 -6.54 6.24 -0.09
CA TYR A 118 -6.01 7.20 0.87
C TYR A 118 -6.63 8.56 0.58
N ALA A 119 -6.90 9.33 1.62
CA ALA A 119 -7.48 10.65 1.48
C ALA A 119 -6.64 11.70 2.18
N LEU A 120 -6.47 12.84 1.52
CA LEU A 120 -5.96 14.06 2.13
C LEU A 120 -7.03 15.13 2.04
N PHE A 121 -7.27 15.77 3.18
CA PHE A 121 -8.21 16.87 3.30
C PHE A 121 -7.45 18.16 3.66
N PRO A 122 -7.58 19.24 2.86
CA PRO A 122 -6.85 20.48 3.08
C PRO A 122 -7.22 21.26 4.33
N ASP A 123 -8.41 21.03 4.87
CA ASP A 123 -8.87 21.60 6.13
C ASP A 123 -8.10 21.08 7.36
N GLN A 124 -7.20 20.10 7.19
CA GLN A 124 -6.41 19.49 8.26
C GLN A 124 -4.92 19.89 8.28
N GLY A 125 -4.47 20.86 7.48
CA GLY A 125 -3.08 21.32 7.42
C GLY A 125 -2.43 21.15 6.05
N PRO A 126 -1.09 21.09 5.95
CA PRO A 126 -0.39 20.94 4.67
C PRO A 126 -0.90 19.74 3.86
N CYS A 127 -0.75 19.81 2.53
CA CYS A 127 -1.49 18.96 1.59
C CYS A 127 -0.61 18.27 0.54
N SER A 128 0.60 17.83 0.91
CA SER A 128 1.41 16.96 0.06
C SER A 128 1.26 15.51 0.53
N LEU A 129 1.06 14.56 -0.38
CA LEU A 129 1.01 13.13 0.00
C LEU A 129 2.35 12.66 0.54
N GLN A 130 3.44 13.25 0.07
CA GLN A 130 4.78 12.89 0.47
C GLN A 130 5.03 13.16 1.96
N GLU A 131 4.66 14.34 2.46
CA GLU A 131 4.99 14.75 3.82
C GLU A 131 3.91 14.33 4.83
N GLU A 132 2.64 14.41 4.43
CA GLU A 132 1.53 14.43 5.40
C GLU A 132 0.83 13.08 5.54
N LEU A 133 0.73 12.31 4.45
CA LEU A 133 -0.06 11.08 4.47
C LEU A 133 0.49 10.06 5.49
N PRO A 134 1.80 9.77 5.56
CA PRO A 134 2.32 8.84 6.56
C PRO A 134 2.02 9.30 7.99
N ALA A 135 2.19 10.59 8.29
CA ALA A 135 1.93 11.15 9.62
C ALA A 135 0.45 11.02 10.01
N ARG A 136 -0.48 11.31 9.08
CA ARG A 136 -1.92 11.17 9.32
C ARG A 136 -2.32 9.70 9.50
N ILE A 137 -1.80 8.79 8.69
CA ILE A 137 -1.99 7.33 8.86
C ILE A 137 -1.45 6.88 10.22
N GLY A 138 -0.25 7.32 10.61
CA GLY A 138 0.32 7.03 11.93
C GLY A 138 -0.57 7.53 13.06
N ALA A 139 -1.06 8.76 12.98
CA ALA A 139 -1.96 9.33 13.98
C ALA A 139 -3.33 8.61 14.05
N PHE A 140 -3.83 8.10 12.92
CA PHE A 140 -5.01 7.22 12.91
C PHE A 140 -4.69 5.86 13.56
N PHE A 141 -3.56 5.27 13.20
CA PHE A 141 -3.10 3.98 13.73
C PHE A 141 -2.96 4.03 15.25
N GLU A 142 -2.27 5.04 15.81
CA GLU A 142 -2.10 5.20 17.26
C GLU A 142 -3.43 5.38 18.00
N ARG A 143 -4.36 6.16 17.43
CA ARG A 143 -5.63 6.46 18.10
C ARG A 143 -6.64 5.32 18.01
N HIS A 144 -6.67 4.60 16.89
CA HIS A 144 -7.80 3.73 16.56
C HIS A 144 -7.43 2.25 16.42
N VAL A 145 -6.21 1.95 15.96
CA VAL A 145 -5.79 0.57 15.67
C VAL A 145 -4.96 -0.02 16.82
N TRP A 146 -3.96 0.72 17.30
CA TRP A 146 -3.06 0.29 18.36
C TRP A 146 -3.77 -0.05 19.69
N PRO A 147 -4.79 0.70 20.15
CA PRO A 147 -5.53 0.34 21.35
C PRO A 147 -6.28 -0.98 21.22
N GLN A 148 -6.65 -1.36 19.99
CA GLN A 148 -7.38 -2.59 19.67
C GLN A 148 -6.46 -3.78 19.35
N ARG A 149 -5.15 -3.64 19.53
CA ARG A 149 -4.15 -4.67 19.17
C ARG A 149 -4.48 -6.06 19.68
N HIS A 150 -4.99 -6.20 20.90
CA HIS A 150 -5.30 -7.50 21.48
C HIS A 150 -6.46 -8.20 20.75
N ALA A 151 -7.48 -7.45 20.34
CA ALA A 151 -8.60 -7.97 19.56
C ALA A 151 -8.18 -8.33 18.12
N ILE A 152 -7.29 -7.53 17.52
CA ILE A 152 -6.83 -7.72 16.15
C ILE A 152 -5.76 -8.81 16.03
N ARG A 153 -4.96 -9.02 17.08
CA ARG A 153 -3.77 -9.89 17.09
C ARG A 153 -3.99 -11.26 16.41
N PRO A 154 -5.04 -12.05 16.70
CA PRO A 154 -5.23 -13.34 16.04
C PRO A 154 -5.38 -13.24 14.52
N SER A 155 -6.04 -12.17 14.03
CA SER A 155 -6.16 -11.89 12.60
C SER A 155 -4.84 -11.42 12.00
N ALA A 156 -4.10 -10.56 12.71
CA ALA A 156 -2.80 -10.09 12.27
C ALA A 156 -1.76 -11.21 12.13
N GLU A 157 -1.73 -12.16 13.06
CA GLU A 157 -0.90 -13.37 12.95
C GLU A 157 -1.23 -14.19 11.69
N ARG A 158 -2.52 -14.39 11.41
CA ARG A 158 -2.96 -15.13 10.21
C ARG A 158 -2.56 -14.42 8.92
N VAL A 159 -2.71 -13.10 8.86
CA VAL A 159 -2.30 -12.32 7.69
C VAL A 159 -0.78 -12.39 7.52
N ALA A 160 0.00 -12.21 8.59
CA ALA A 160 1.45 -12.35 8.53
C ALA A 160 1.88 -13.74 8.05
N TRP A 161 1.20 -14.80 8.49
CA TRP A 161 1.48 -16.16 8.04
C TRP A 161 1.13 -16.39 6.55
N ARG A 162 0.05 -15.78 6.05
CA ARG A 162 -0.31 -15.86 4.62
C ARG A 162 0.62 -15.03 3.73
N ALA A 163 0.99 -13.83 4.18
CA ALA A 163 1.90 -12.93 3.45
C ALA A 163 3.32 -13.50 3.33
N LYS A 164 3.69 -14.43 4.22
CA LYS A 164 4.90 -15.26 4.12
C LYS A 164 4.89 -16.28 2.96
N SER A 165 3.97 -16.20 1.99
CA SER A 165 3.82 -17.21 0.93
C SER A 165 5.10 -17.50 0.13
N GLY A 166 6.11 -16.61 0.14
CA GLY A 166 7.48 -16.87 -0.37
C GLY A 166 8.58 -17.07 0.69
N TYR A 167 8.32 -16.78 1.97
CA TYR A 167 9.25 -16.92 3.11
C TYR A 167 8.73 -17.97 4.12
N GLN A 168 9.05 -19.23 3.87
CA GLN A 168 8.50 -20.40 4.56
C GLN A 168 9.33 -20.89 5.75
N ILE A 169 10.32 -20.12 6.20
CA ILE A 169 11.18 -20.48 7.33
C ILE A 169 10.36 -20.45 8.63
N ARG A 170 10.33 -21.59 9.33
CA ARG A 170 9.53 -21.82 10.54
C ARG A 170 10.36 -21.76 11.81
N THR A 171 11.63 -22.13 11.74
CA THR A 171 12.51 -22.22 12.92
C THR A 171 13.81 -21.45 12.73
N GLU A 172 14.43 -21.06 13.85
CA GLU A 172 15.76 -20.42 13.81
C GLU A 172 16.86 -21.37 13.32
N THR A 173 16.66 -22.69 13.50
CA THR A 173 17.58 -23.70 12.97
C THR A 173 17.51 -23.75 11.44
N GLU A 174 16.31 -23.79 10.86
CA GLU A 174 16.11 -23.70 9.40
C GLU A 174 16.70 -22.39 8.86
N ARG A 175 16.46 -21.27 9.56
CA ARG A 175 17.05 -19.96 9.20
C ARG A 175 18.57 -20.04 9.14
N ARG A 176 19.22 -20.55 10.20
CA ARG A 176 20.69 -20.68 10.27
C ARG A 176 21.27 -21.59 9.19
N GLN A 177 20.61 -22.71 8.88
CA GLN A 177 21.04 -23.61 7.81
C GLN A 177 20.94 -22.94 6.43
N LEU A 178 19.82 -22.29 6.14
CA LEU A 178 19.62 -21.55 4.90
C LEU A 178 20.56 -20.34 4.78
N ARG A 179 20.85 -19.67 5.90
CA ARG A 179 21.84 -18.60 5.96
C ARG A 179 23.21 -19.09 5.52
N HIS A 180 23.74 -20.16 6.13
CA HIS A 180 25.04 -20.70 5.75
C HIS A 180 25.08 -21.10 4.27
N TYR A 181 24.03 -21.78 3.79
CA TYR A 181 23.90 -22.12 2.38
C TYR A 181 23.90 -20.87 1.47
N GLY A 182 23.11 -19.86 1.81
CA GLY A 182 22.99 -18.60 1.07
C GLY A 182 24.28 -17.79 1.05
N CYS A 183 24.92 -17.62 2.21
CA CYS A 183 26.20 -16.92 2.35
C CYS A 183 27.31 -17.62 1.55
N ASN A 184 27.40 -18.95 1.61
CA ASN A 184 28.34 -19.73 0.80
C ASN A 184 28.12 -19.53 -0.70
N ARG A 185 26.85 -19.55 -1.15
CA ARG A 185 26.50 -19.33 -2.56
C ARG A 185 26.82 -17.92 -3.04
N LEU A 186 26.74 -16.94 -2.15
CA LEU A 186 27.06 -15.54 -2.42
C LEU A 186 28.55 -15.21 -2.22
N GLY A 187 29.34 -16.15 -1.68
CA GLY A 187 30.74 -15.93 -1.33
C GLY A 187 30.91 -14.81 -0.30
N ILE A 188 30.05 -14.79 0.73
CA ILE A 188 30.11 -13.85 1.86
C ILE A 188 30.20 -14.62 3.18
N ASP A 189 30.61 -13.93 4.24
CA ASP A 189 30.86 -14.53 5.55
C ASP A 189 29.54 -14.74 6.32
N ALA A 190 29.20 -15.98 6.66
CA ALA A 190 27.96 -16.28 7.37
C ALA A 190 27.91 -15.72 8.81
N ASP A 191 29.07 -15.47 9.42
CA ASP A 191 29.20 -15.01 10.80
C ASP A 191 29.14 -13.48 10.93
N ARG A 192 29.13 -12.76 9.81
CA ARG A 192 28.99 -11.30 9.78
C ARG A 192 27.53 -10.86 9.68
N PRO A 193 27.16 -9.72 10.27
CA PRO A 193 25.87 -9.10 10.00
C PRO A 193 25.70 -8.86 8.50
N THR A 194 24.51 -9.12 7.98
CA THR A 194 24.20 -8.92 6.57
C THR A 194 23.08 -7.89 6.41
N ILE A 195 23.38 -6.81 5.68
CA ILE A 195 22.46 -5.69 5.43
C ILE A 195 21.97 -5.78 3.99
N ALA A 196 20.67 -5.89 3.80
CA ALA A 196 20.04 -5.86 2.46
C ALA A 196 19.53 -4.45 2.14
N VAL A 197 19.84 -3.92 0.95
CA VAL A 197 19.45 -2.57 0.50
C VAL A 197 18.64 -2.70 -0.79
N PHE A 198 17.40 -2.20 -0.82
CA PHE A 198 16.51 -2.39 -1.97
C PHE A 198 15.34 -1.41 -2.09
N GLY A 199 14.78 -1.32 -3.30
CA GLY A 199 13.57 -0.59 -3.62
C GLY A 199 13.77 0.90 -3.90
N HIS A 200 15.01 1.36 -4.12
CA HIS A 200 15.29 2.76 -4.41
C HIS A 200 14.67 3.18 -5.75
N THR A 201 14.13 4.39 -5.78
CA THR A 201 13.71 5.06 -6.99
C THR A 201 14.75 6.13 -7.34
N PRO A 202 15.45 6.02 -8.50
CA PRO A 202 16.38 7.05 -8.97
C PRO A 202 15.74 8.45 -8.98
N ALA A 203 16.55 9.50 -8.81
CA ALA A 203 16.15 10.90 -8.59
C ALA A 203 15.36 11.20 -7.29
N ARG A 204 14.63 10.24 -6.71
CA ARG A 204 13.84 10.46 -5.48
C ARG A 204 14.60 10.10 -4.21
N ASP A 205 15.33 8.99 -4.25
CA ASP A 205 15.96 8.40 -3.07
C ASP A 205 17.50 8.54 -3.05
N GLU A 206 18.05 9.34 -3.98
CA GLU A 206 19.49 9.38 -4.28
C GLU A 206 20.37 9.71 -3.07
N GLU A 207 19.96 10.66 -2.23
CA GLU A 207 20.77 11.10 -1.09
C GLU A 207 20.95 9.97 -0.06
N LEU A 208 19.86 9.32 0.33
CA LEU A 208 19.88 8.27 1.34
C LEU A 208 20.39 6.94 0.77
N PHE A 209 20.12 6.65 -0.51
CA PHE A 209 20.73 5.51 -1.20
C PHE A 209 22.25 5.67 -1.35
N GLY A 210 22.71 6.84 -1.79
CA GLY A 210 24.12 7.19 -1.87
C GLY A 210 24.80 7.10 -0.51
N THR A 211 24.14 7.59 0.54
CA THR A 211 24.63 7.47 1.93
C THR A 211 24.82 6.01 2.36
N ALA A 212 23.84 5.13 2.05
CA ALA A 212 23.96 3.70 2.34
C ALA A 212 25.11 3.05 1.56
N ALA A 213 25.26 3.37 0.28
CA ALA A 213 26.33 2.87 -0.58
C ALA A 213 27.73 3.33 -0.12
N GLU A 214 27.88 4.60 0.26
CA GLU A 214 29.13 5.14 0.81
C GLU A 214 29.50 4.50 2.14
N PHE A 215 28.51 4.33 3.04
CA PHE A 215 28.73 3.64 4.31
C PHE A 215 29.17 2.20 4.07
N ALA A 216 28.49 1.48 3.17
CA ALA A 216 28.86 0.12 2.78
C ALA A 216 30.27 0.04 2.17
N ALA A 217 30.68 1.02 1.38
CA ALA A 217 32.01 1.05 0.79
C ALA A 217 33.13 1.24 1.83
N ALA A 218 32.85 1.93 2.93
CA ALA A 218 33.80 2.23 4.00
C ALA A 218 33.79 1.20 5.15
N ASP A 219 32.72 0.43 5.29
CA ASP A 219 32.54 -0.54 6.37
C ASP A 219 32.93 -1.97 5.95
N ASP A 220 33.87 -2.57 6.66
CA ASP A 220 34.31 -3.96 6.47
C ASP A 220 33.79 -4.88 7.58
N SER A 221 32.84 -4.43 8.40
CA SER A 221 32.31 -5.21 9.53
C SER A 221 31.04 -5.99 9.19
N ALA A 222 30.37 -5.67 8.08
CA ALA A 222 29.16 -6.32 7.60
C ALA A 222 29.27 -6.82 6.15
N ASN A 223 28.39 -7.76 5.80
CA ASN A 223 28.07 -8.08 4.41
C ASN A 223 26.98 -7.14 3.89
N TRP A 224 27.04 -6.79 2.61
CA TRP A 224 26.12 -5.85 1.98
C TRP A 224 25.49 -6.46 0.75
N LEU A 225 24.16 -6.57 0.73
CA LEU A 225 23.37 -7.10 -0.38
C LEU A 225 22.56 -5.97 -1.01
N PHE A 226 23.01 -5.46 -2.15
CA PHE A 226 22.24 -4.49 -2.93
C PHE A 226 21.39 -5.23 -3.95
N LEU A 227 20.07 -5.06 -3.90
CA LEU A 227 19.17 -5.62 -4.92
C LEU A 227 18.93 -4.63 -6.05
N ASP A 228 19.16 -3.35 -5.77
CA ASP A 228 19.19 -2.31 -6.78
C ASP A 228 20.62 -2.09 -7.28
N PRO A 229 20.79 -1.53 -8.48
CA PRO A 229 22.11 -1.20 -9.01
C PRO A 229 22.90 -0.28 -8.07
N VAL A 230 24.10 -0.71 -7.68
CA VAL A 230 25.05 0.05 -6.86
C VAL A 230 26.38 0.18 -7.61
N PRO A 231 27.08 1.33 -7.54
CA PRO A 231 28.44 1.43 -8.08
C PRO A 231 29.32 0.32 -7.48
N VAL A 232 30.04 -0.39 -8.34
CA VAL A 232 30.93 -1.49 -7.90
C VAL A 232 32.07 -0.87 -7.10
N GLY A 233 31.98 -0.96 -5.77
CA GLY A 233 33.04 -0.54 -4.86
C GLY A 233 34.18 -1.56 -4.80
N ARG A 234 35.33 -1.14 -4.28
CA ARG A 234 36.48 -2.04 -3.97
C ARG A 234 36.20 -2.98 -2.80
N ASN A 235 35.10 -2.79 -2.06
CA ASN A 235 34.76 -3.58 -0.88
C ASN A 235 34.31 -5.00 -1.29
N PRO A 236 35.07 -6.07 -0.94
CA PRO A 236 34.74 -7.43 -1.30
C PRO A 236 33.50 -7.98 -0.57
N TRP A 237 32.91 -7.23 0.35
CA TRP A 237 31.71 -7.60 1.11
C TRP A 237 30.41 -7.09 0.48
N ILE A 238 30.50 -6.28 -0.59
CA ILE A 238 29.34 -5.82 -1.35
C ILE A 238 28.99 -6.84 -2.44
N ARG A 239 27.73 -7.24 -2.51
CA ARG A 239 27.15 -8.08 -3.57
C ARG A 239 25.95 -7.38 -4.16
N HIS A 240 25.95 -7.23 -5.47
CA HIS A 240 24.75 -6.90 -6.22
C HIS A 240 24.00 -8.19 -6.54
N VAL A 241 22.78 -8.33 -6.04
CA VAL A 241 21.96 -9.55 -6.12
C VAL A 241 20.77 -9.30 -7.05
N THR A 242 20.84 -9.81 -8.28
CA THR A 242 19.77 -9.67 -9.25
C THR A 242 18.93 -10.94 -9.33
N GLY A 243 17.67 -10.90 -8.86
CA GLY A 243 16.55 -11.81 -9.19
C GLY A 243 16.73 -13.34 -9.02
N ALA A 244 17.91 -13.84 -8.68
CA ALA A 244 18.28 -15.26 -8.75
C ALA A 244 18.15 -16.00 -7.41
N LEU A 245 17.90 -15.27 -6.31
CA LEU A 245 17.66 -15.87 -5.00
C LEU A 245 16.16 -16.00 -4.74
N SER A 246 15.77 -17.15 -4.20
CA SER A 246 14.44 -17.28 -3.62
C SER A 246 14.30 -16.33 -2.42
N PRO A 247 13.09 -15.83 -2.11
CA PRO A 247 12.87 -15.02 -0.91
C PRO A 247 13.28 -15.74 0.38
N ASN A 248 13.16 -17.07 0.43
CA ASN A 248 13.67 -17.89 1.53
C ASN A 248 15.17 -17.68 1.77
N VAL A 249 15.98 -17.79 0.71
CA VAL A 249 17.44 -17.63 0.84
C VAL A 249 17.77 -16.18 1.17
N LEU A 250 17.24 -15.23 0.41
CA LEU A 250 17.51 -13.81 0.58
C LEU A 250 17.19 -13.32 2.01
N TRP A 251 16.00 -13.65 2.53
CA TRP A 251 15.59 -13.20 3.85
C TRP A 251 16.13 -14.07 4.98
N SER A 252 16.66 -15.27 4.69
CA SER A 252 17.44 -16.03 5.67
C SER A 252 18.82 -15.41 5.93
N VAL A 253 19.43 -14.80 4.90
CA VAL A 253 20.75 -14.19 5.03
C VAL A 253 20.67 -12.77 5.58
N ALA A 254 19.58 -12.03 5.34
CA ALA A 254 19.43 -10.67 5.85
C ALA A 254 19.20 -10.64 7.36
N ASP A 255 19.97 -9.81 8.06
CA ASP A 255 19.77 -9.50 9.47
C ASP A 255 19.06 -8.16 9.66
N VAL A 256 19.28 -7.24 8.72
CA VAL A 256 18.66 -5.91 8.67
C VAL A 256 18.40 -5.57 7.21
N ALA A 257 17.29 -4.87 6.95
CA ALA A 257 16.99 -4.32 5.64
C ALA A 257 16.98 -2.78 5.67
N VAL A 258 17.54 -2.16 4.64
CA VAL A 258 17.33 -0.75 4.29
C VAL A 258 16.42 -0.73 3.07
N THR A 259 15.28 -0.08 3.19
CA THR A 259 14.29 -0.05 2.10
C THR A 259 13.81 1.35 1.80
N PHE A 260 13.45 1.58 0.54
CA PHE A 260 12.96 2.86 0.04
C PHE A 260 11.45 2.86 -0.28
N GLY A 261 10.73 1.83 0.15
CA GLY A 261 9.28 1.72 0.06
C GLY A 261 8.70 0.87 1.19
N ASP A 262 7.39 0.62 1.20
CA ASP A 262 6.77 -0.23 2.23
C ASP A 262 7.37 -1.64 2.29
N SER A 263 7.57 -2.17 3.50
CA SER A 263 8.16 -3.50 3.71
C SER A 263 7.45 -4.30 4.80
N ASP A 264 7.22 -5.59 4.52
CA ASP A 264 6.58 -6.55 5.42
C ASP A 264 7.57 -7.30 6.31
N LEU A 265 8.87 -7.15 6.05
CA LEU A 265 9.94 -7.83 6.76
C LEU A 265 9.85 -7.71 8.30
N PRO A 266 9.48 -6.56 8.90
CA PRO A 266 9.38 -6.45 10.35
C PRO A 266 8.26 -7.32 10.94
N ALA A 267 7.17 -7.55 10.20
CA ALA A 267 6.10 -8.46 10.63
C ALA A 267 6.60 -9.92 10.69
N PHE A 268 7.62 -10.24 9.88
CA PHE A 268 8.27 -11.55 9.82
C PHE A 268 9.42 -11.70 10.83
N GLY A 269 9.88 -10.59 11.42
CA GLY A 269 10.94 -10.56 12.44
C GLY A 269 12.29 -10.02 11.94
N ILE A 270 12.35 -9.47 10.73
CA ILE A 270 13.57 -8.87 10.19
C ILE A 270 13.46 -7.33 10.33
N PRO A 271 14.36 -6.67 11.08
CA PRO A 271 14.34 -5.22 11.23
C PRO A 271 14.50 -4.48 9.91
N VAL A 272 13.84 -3.33 9.81
CA VAL A 272 13.89 -2.44 8.65
C VAL A 272 14.25 -1.02 9.07
N ILE A 273 15.22 -0.44 8.37
CA ILE A 273 15.49 1.00 8.29
C ILE A 273 14.79 1.50 7.01
N GLN A 274 13.73 2.28 7.18
CA GLN A 274 12.87 2.79 6.11
C GLN A 274 13.41 4.13 5.60
N ALA A 275 14.36 4.09 4.67
CA ALA A 275 15.06 5.26 4.15
C ALA A 275 14.26 6.04 3.09
N GLY A 276 13.28 5.43 2.45
CA GLY A 276 12.39 6.10 1.48
C GLY A 276 10.96 6.21 1.99
N TRP A 277 10.11 6.84 1.19
CA TRP A 277 8.70 7.07 1.54
C TRP A 277 7.91 5.76 1.70
N SER A 278 7.12 5.66 2.76
CA SER A 278 6.26 4.50 3.05
C SER A 278 4.93 4.99 3.62
N GLU A 279 3.83 4.42 3.14
CA GLU A 279 2.47 4.73 3.61
C GLU A 279 2.36 4.55 5.12
N GLY A 280 2.97 3.48 5.65
CA GLY A 280 2.96 3.12 7.06
C GLY A 280 4.14 3.66 7.87
N GLY A 281 4.98 4.53 7.31
CA GLY A 281 6.26 4.93 7.91
C GLY A 281 6.12 5.50 9.33
N ALA A 282 5.00 6.14 9.65
CA ALA A 282 4.74 6.70 10.99
C ALA A 282 3.96 5.76 11.94
N CYS A 283 3.71 4.50 11.58
CA CYS A 283 3.03 3.53 12.45
C CYS A 283 3.95 2.89 13.51
N GLY A 284 5.24 3.24 13.52
CA GLY A 284 6.24 2.70 14.45
C GLY A 284 6.67 1.25 14.17
N ALA A 285 6.44 0.77 12.93
CA ALA A 285 6.84 -0.58 12.50
C ALA A 285 8.31 -0.68 12.05
N THR A 286 8.93 0.45 11.69
CA THR A 286 10.28 0.56 11.13
C THR A 286 11.06 1.70 11.79
N HIS A 287 12.37 1.76 11.53
CA HIS A 287 13.22 2.89 11.92
C HIS A 287 13.32 3.87 10.75
N VAL A 288 12.88 5.12 10.91
CA VAL A 288 12.83 6.10 9.82
C VAL A 288 13.91 7.17 10.02
N PRO A 289 15.03 7.16 9.27
CA PRO A 289 16.00 8.24 9.29
C PRO A 289 15.40 9.50 8.65
N ARG A 290 15.70 10.69 9.21
CA ARG A 290 15.29 11.97 8.60
C ARG A 290 16.41 12.61 7.80
N ALA A 291 17.66 12.22 8.08
CA ALA A 291 18.85 12.72 7.42
C ALA A 291 19.89 11.61 7.20
N PRO A 292 20.86 11.82 6.29
CA PRO A 292 22.00 10.92 6.12
C PRO A 292 22.74 10.55 7.40
N ALA A 293 22.90 11.49 8.33
CA ALA A 293 23.56 11.24 9.61
C ALA A 293 22.80 10.21 10.46
N ASP A 294 21.46 10.29 10.48
CA ASP A 294 20.61 9.34 11.20
C ASP A 294 20.73 7.95 10.61
N LEU A 295 20.71 7.84 9.27
CA LEU A 295 20.89 6.57 8.57
C LEU A 295 22.23 5.91 8.94
N ARG A 296 23.33 6.67 8.91
CA ARG A 296 24.65 6.15 9.32
C ARG A 296 24.66 5.71 10.79
N SER A 297 23.96 6.42 11.68
CA SER A 297 23.85 6.04 13.09
C SER A 297 23.07 4.74 13.27
N LEU A 298 21.93 4.61 12.61
CA LEU A 298 21.11 3.40 12.64
C LEU A 298 21.85 2.19 12.07
N LEU A 299 22.60 2.36 10.98
CA LEU A 299 23.44 1.28 10.42
C LEU A 299 24.52 0.83 11.41
N ARG A 300 25.24 1.78 12.04
CA ARG A 300 26.23 1.47 13.09
C ARG A 300 25.61 0.74 14.26
N GLU A 301 24.46 1.19 14.75
CA GLU A 301 23.76 0.54 15.86
C GLU A 301 23.34 -0.89 15.47
N ALA A 302 22.81 -1.07 14.25
CA ALA A 302 22.33 -2.36 13.78
C ALA A 302 23.44 -3.40 13.68
N ILE A 303 24.60 -3.01 13.13
CA ILE A 303 25.81 -3.84 13.07
C ILE A 303 26.27 -4.18 14.49
N ALA A 304 26.40 -3.17 15.38
CA ALA A 304 26.91 -3.35 16.73
C ALA A 304 26.02 -4.25 17.61
N ARG A 305 24.69 -4.15 17.47
CA ARG A 305 23.75 -5.04 18.16
C ARG A 305 23.80 -6.46 17.62
N HIS A 306 23.85 -6.62 16.30
CA HIS A 306 23.96 -7.96 15.72
C HIS A 306 25.25 -8.68 16.15
N ALA A 307 26.38 -7.96 16.25
CA ALA A 307 27.62 -8.51 16.78
C ALA A 307 27.51 -9.04 18.23
N LYS A 308 26.50 -8.58 18.99
CA LYS A 308 26.18 -9.06 20.34
C LYS A 308 25.07 -10.13 20.36
N GLY A 309 24.57 -10.54 19.19
CA GLY A 309 23.42 -11.45 19.07
C GLY A 309 22.07 -10.77 19.34
N GLU A 310 22.01 -9.44 19.31
CA GLU A 310 20.81 -8.64 19.56
C GLU A 310 20.20 -8.12 18.24
N SER A 311 18.93 -7.72 18.29
CA SER A 311 18.22 -7.08 17.16
C SER A 311 17.89 -5.62 17.49
N ILE A 312 17.86 -4.77 16.46
CA ILE A 312 17.26 -3.43 16.56
C ILE A 312 15.72 -3.49 16.52
N LEU A 313 15.12 -4.63 16.17
CA LEU A 313 13.66 -4.81 16.17
C LEU A 313 13.17 -5.14 17.58
N GLY A 314 12.45 -4.21 18.21
CA GLY A 314 11.80 -4.46 19.49
C GLY A 314 10.52 -5.31 19.37
N PRO A 315 10.05 -5.93 20.47
CA PRO A 315 8.80 -6.71 20.48
C PRO A 315 7.58 -5.86 20.12
N GLU A 316 7.54 -4.60 20.58
CA GLU A 316 6.47 -3.65 20.23
C GLU A 316 6.48 -3.33 18.74
N GLN A 317 7.65 -3.00 18.17
CA GLN A 317 7.78 -2.72 16.74
C GLN A 317 7.32 -3.89 15.88
N ARG A 318 7.62 -5.13 16.29
CA ARG A 318 7.12 -6.34 15.61
C ARG A 318 5.59 -6.45 15.67
N GLU A 319 4.99 -6.17 16.83
CA GLU A 319 3.52 -6.16 16.97
C GLU A 319 2.89 -5.07 16.09
N ARG A 320 3.47 -3.86 16.10
CA ARG A 320 3.07 -2.74 15.23
C ARG A 320 3.15 -3.12 13.75
N ALA A 321 4.23 -3.77 13.33
CA ALA A 321 4.39 -4.24 11.96
C ALA A 321 3.33 -5.28 11.56
N ARG A 322 2.98 -6.21 12.46
CA ARG A 322 1.91 -7.19 12.20
C ARG A 322 0.55 -6.52 12.06
N LEU A 323 0.25 -5.54 12.91
CA LEU A 323 -0.99 -4.76 12.84
C LEU A 323 -1.04 -3.88 11.59
N TRP A 324 0.06 -3.24 11.21
CA TRP A 324 0.14 -2.47 9.97
C TRP A 324 -0.07 -3.34 8.74
N LEU A 325 0.60 -4.50 8.67
CA LEU A 325 0.39 -5.47 7.61
C LEU A 325 -1.08 -5.93 7.54
N TRP A 326 -1.70 -6.22 8.69
CA TRP A 326 -3.12 -6.56 8.75
C TRP A 326 -4.02 -5.42 8.29
N LEU A 327 -3.74 -4.19 8.72
CA LEU A 327 -4.51 -3.01 8.32
C LEU A 327 -4.45 -2.84 6.81
N ARG A 328 -3.26 -2.81 6.21
CA ARG A 328 -3.09 -2.62 4.76
C ARG A 328 -3.63 -3.79 3.93
N ALA A 329 -3.57 -5.02 4.42
CA ALA A 329 -4.02 -6.20 3.68
C ALA A 329 -5.51 -6.55 3.89
N CYS A 330 -6.12 -6.11 4.99
CA CYS A 330 -7.49 -6.51 5.37
C CYS A 330 -8.30 -5.38 5.97
N GLY A 331 -7.73 -4.58 6.87
CA GLY A 331 -8.45 -3.50 7.55
C GLY A 331 -8.83 -2.33 6.65
N ALA A 332 -8.02 -2.06 5.64
CA ALA A 332 -8.15 -0.98 4.67
C ALA A 332 -8.55 -1.48 3.27
N ASP A 333 -8.69 -2.80 3.08
CA ASP A 333 -9.24 -3.39 1.86
C ASP A 333 -10.75 -3.59 2.03
N VAL A 334 -11.53 -2.72 1.39
CA VAL A 334 -12.99 -2.77 1.50
C VAL A 334 -13.54 -3.76 0.48
N PRO A 335 -14.13 -4.89 0.92
CA PRO A 335 -14.81 -5.79 0.00
C PRO A 335 -16.02 -5.08 -0.59
N SER A 336 -16.34 -5.40 -1.84
CA SER A 336 -17.45 -4.83 -2.60
C SER A 336 -18.07 -5.93 -3.43
N GLN A 337 -19.40 -5.94 -3.53
CA GLN A 337 -20.12 -6.80 -4.46
C GLN A 337 -20.01 -6.27 -5.89
N LEU A 338 -19.75 -4.97 -6.05
CA LEU A 338 -19.55 -4.34 -7.35
C LEU A 338 -18.18 -4.68 -7.92
N LEU A 339 -17.12 -4.45 -7.17
CA LEU A 339 -15.75 -4.61 -7.66
C LEU A 339 -15.24 -6.05 -7.48
N PRO A 340 -14.88 -6.76 -8.56
CA PRO A 340 -14.15 -8.00 -8.44
C PRO A 340 -12.80 -7.78 -7.74
N HIS A 341 -12.30 -8.83 -7.09
CA HIS A 341 -10.93 -8.84 -6.57
C HIS A 341 -9.91 -8.70 -7.71
N TRP A 342 -8.77 -8.05 -7.43
CA TRP A 342 -7.71 -7.81 -8.42
C TRP A 342 -7.21 -9.08 -9.13
N GLU A 343 -7.21 -10.21 -8.42
CA GLU A 343 -6.72 -11.51 -8.88
C GLU A 343 -7.58 -12.16 -9.97
N HIS A 344 -8.75 -11.61 -10.31
CA HIS A 344 -9.52 -12.08 -11.46
C HIS A 344 -8.80 -11.87 -12.81
N GLY A 345 -7.76 -11.03 -12.86
CA GLY A 345 -6.90 -10.88 -14.04
C GLY A 345 -7.68 -10.59 -15.32
N ASP A 346 -7.49 -11.41 -16.35
CA ASP A 346 -8.15 -11.24 -17.65
C ASP A 346 -9.68 -11.39 -17.60
N ASP A 347 -10.20 -12.09 -16.59
CA ASP A 347 -11.64 -12.31 -16.37
C ASP A 347 -12.33 -11.13 -15.67
N TYR A 348 -11.59 -10.07 -15.34
CA TYR A 348 -12.08 -8.97 -14.53
C TYR A 348 -13.28 -8.26 -15.18
N ALA A 349 -13.22 -7.92 -16.47
CA ALA A 349 -14.31 -7.22 -17.16
C ALA A 349 -15.60 -8.05 -17.20
N ARG A 350 -15.48 -9.36 -17.43
CA ARG A 350 -16.59 -10.31 -17.43
C ARG A 350 -17.23 -10.40 -16.04
N THR A 351 -16.40 -10.58 -15.01
CA THR A 351 -16.87 -10.67 -13.62
C THR A 351 -17.54 -9.38 -13.18
N PHE A 352 -16.95 -8.24 -13.53
CA PHE A 352 -17.51 -6.92 -13.22
C PHE A 352 -18.89 -6.71 -13.88
N THR A 353 -19.05 -7.14 -15.13
CA THR A 353 -20.34 -7.10 -15.84
C THR A 353 -21.41 -7.92 -15.11
N VAL A 354 -21.05 -9.12 -14.61
CA VAL A 354 -21.97 -9.97 -13.84
C VAL A 354 -22.35 -9.29 -12.53
N ASN A 355 -21.37 -8.76 -11.80
CA ASN A 355 -21.60 -8.05 -10.55
C ASN A 355 -22.58 -6.87 -10.73
N LEU A 356 -22.38 -6.03 -11.74
CA LEU A 356 -23.27 -4.88 -12.01
C LEU A 356 -24.72 -5.27 -12.33
N ARG A 357 -24.96 -6.49 -12.81
CA ARG A 357 -26.33 -6.96 -13.11
C ARG A 357 -27.07 -7.50 -11.89
N HIS A 358 -26.35 -7.83 -10.83
CA HIS A 358 -26.90 -8.58 -9.69
C HIS A 358 -26.68 -7.90 -8.34
N ALA A 359 -25.74 -6.96 -8.23
CA ALA A 359 -25.54 -6.17 -7.03
C ALA A 359 -26.69 -5.17 -6.85
N GLU A 360 -27.10 -5.00 -5.59
CA GLU A 360 -28.05 -3.96 -5.22
C GLU A 360 -27.37 -2.59 -5.19
N ARG A 361 -28.07 -1.56 -5.67
CA ARG A 361 -27.49 -0.22 -5.90
C ARG A 361 -26.91 0.42 -4.64
N ASP A 362 -27.62 0.27 -3.52
CA ASP A 362 -27.34 0.98 -2.27
C ASP A 362 -26.86 0.04 -1.13
N GLY A 363 -26.78 -1.27 -1.40
CA GLY A 363 -26.40 -2.28 -0.41
C GLY A 363 -24.90 -2.54 -0.29
N ASP A 364 -24.06 -1.92 -1.14
CA ASP A 364 -22.63 -2.19 -1.16
C ASP A 364 -21.90 -1.50 0.02
N PRO A 365 -21.13 -2.23 0.84
CA PRO A 365 -20.40 -1.68 1.98
C PRO A 365 -19.38 -0.60 1.62
N LEU A 366 -18.95 -0.49 0.35
CA LEU A 366 -18.06 0.56 -0.11
C LEU A 366 -18.64 1.96 0.13
N TYR A 367 -19.94 2.15 -0.07
CA TYR A 367 -20.55 3.48 0.02
C TYR A 367 -20.51 3.98 1.47
N ALA A 368 -20.83 3.10 2.42
CA ALA A 368 -20.70 3.40 3.85
C ALA A 368 -19.24 3.64 4.26
N ALA A 369 -18.27 2.90 3.69
CA ALA A 369 -16.86 3.12 3.98
C ALA A 369 -16.34 4.46 3.44
N VAL A 370 -16.72 4.82 2.21
CA VAL A 370 -16.38 6.10 1.60
C VAL A 370 -17.04 7.26 2.37
N ALA A 371 -18.28 7.10 2.81
CA ALA A 371 -18.97 8.07 3.67
C ALA A 371 -18.25 8.30 5.00
N ARG A 372 -17.91 7.23 5.73
CA ARG A 372 -17.13 7.37 6.98
C ARG A 372 -15.81 8.10 6.73
N MET A 373 -15.05 7.69 5.72
CA MET A 373 -13.77 8.32 5.38
C MET A 373 -13.94 9.82 5.09
N TRP A 374 -14.97 10.17 4.33
CA TRP A 374 -15.23 11.55 3.90
C TRP A 374 -15.73 12.46 5.03
N GLU A 375 -16.72 12.01 5.79
CA GLU A 375 -17.36 12.76 6.88
C GLU A 375 -16.41 12.97 8.05
N ARG A 376 -15.65 11.93 8.42
CA ARG A 376 -14.72 11.95 9.55
C ARG A 376 -13.32 12.42 9.17
N ARG A 377 -13.10 12.70 7.88
CA ARG A 377 -11.81 13.11 7.34
C ARG A 377 -10.70 12.10 7.67
N GLU A 378 -11.01 10.81 7.56
CA GLU A 378 -10.05 9.72 7.83
C GLU A 378 -9.03 9.62 6.68
N PRO A 379 -7.74 9.37 6.98
CA PRO A 379 -6.69 9.42 5.96
C PRO A 379 -6.63 8.18 5.05
N LEU A 380 -7.41 7.15 5.37
CA LEU A 380 -7.49 5.91 4.61
C LEU A 380 -8.89 5.33 4.67
N LEU A 381 -9.27 4.64 3.60
CA LEU A 381 -10.50 3.89 3.53
C LEU A 381 -10.40 2.67 4.45
N THR A 382 -11.41 2.44 5.29
CA THR A 382 -11.42 1.34 6.25
C THR A 382 -12.65 0.44 6.09
N ARG A 383 -12.43 -0.87 6.11
CA ARG A 383 -13.49 -1.89 6.11
C ARG A 383 -14.29 -1.88 7.39
N PHE A 384 -13.60 -1.69 8.51
CA PHE A 384 -14.18 -1.70 9.85
C PHE A 384 -14.37 -0.27 10.34
N ASP A 385 -15.41 -0.03 11.13
CA ASP A 385 -15.53 1.20 11.88
C ASP A 385 -14.67 1.13 13.15
N PHE A 386 -13.47 1.72 13.11
CA PHE A 386 -12.58 1.73 14.29
C PHE A 386 -13.01 2.72 15.39
N HIS A 387 -14.06 3.52 15.16
CA HIS A 387 -14.71 4.31 16.20
C HIS A 387 -15.75 3.51 16.99
N ASP A 388 -16.07 2.28 16.56
CA ASP A 388 -16.90 1.32 17.30
C ASP A 388 -16.09 0.06 17.69
N PRO A 389 -15.37 0.10 18.83
CA PRO A 389 -14.62 -1.06 19.32
C PRO A 389 -15.47 -2.32 19.52
N ALA A 390 -16.74 -2.17 19.90
CA ALA A 390 -17.64 -3.29 20.14
C ALA A 390 -18.04 -3.97 18.82
N GLY A 391 -18.36 -3.18 17.79
CA GLY A 391 -18.59 -3.64 16.44
C GLY A 391 -17.35 -4.33 15.84
N LEU A 392 -16.16 -3.74 16.05
CA LEU A 392 -14.90 -4.34 15.60
C LEU A 392 -14.67 -5.72 16.24
N ALA A 393 -14.80 -5.84 17.57
CA ALA A 393 -14.62 -7.09 18.29
C ALA A 393 -15.62 -8.17 17.82
N THR A 394 -16.87 -7.78 17.61
CA THR A 394 -17.93 -8.67 17.09
C THR A 394 -17.60 -9.18 15.69
N THR A 395 -17.06 -8.31 14.83
CA THR A 395 -16.75 -8.68 13.43
C THR A 395 -15.48 -9.53 13.32
N LEU A 396 -14.49 -9.32 14.20
CA LEU A 396 -13.23 -10.07 14.19
C LEU A 396 -13.28 -11.41 14.91
N THR A 397 -14.27 -11.60 15.79
CA THR A 397 -14.48 -12.86 16.48
C THR A 397 -15.34 -13.75 15.58
N PRO A 398 -14.81 -14.82 14.97
CA PRO A 398 -15.66 -15.76 14.26
C PRO A 398 -16.70 -16.27 15.25
N SER A 399 -17.97 -16.21 14.88
CA SER A 399 -19.03 -16.88 15.61
C SER A 399 -18.58 -18.33 15.78
N ARG A 400 -18.32 -18.73 17.03
CA ARG A 400 -18.08 -20.13 17.35
C ARG A 400 -19.35 -20.84 16.92
N SER A 401 -19.32 -21.49 15.76
CA SER A 401 -20.32 -22.47 15.37
C SER A 401 -20.29 -23.50 16.49
N MET A 402 -21.24 -23.38 17.42
CA MET A 402 -21.53 -24.43 18.38
C MET A 402 -22.06 -25.59 17.55
N ARG A 403 -21.15 -26.45 17.09
CA ARG A 403 -21.49 -27.77 16.59
C ARG A 403 -21.01 -28.79 17.59
#